data_AF-A0A0M3D777-F1
#
_entry.id   AF-A0A0M3D777-F1
#
_cell.length_a   1.000
_cell.length_b   1.000
_cell.length_c   1.000
_cell.angle_alpha   90.00
_cell.angle_beta   90.00
_cell.angle_gamma   90.00
#
_symmetry.space_group_name_H-M   'P 1'
#
loop_
_entity.id
_entity.type
_entity.pdbx_description
1 polymer ?
#
loop_
_entity_poly.entity_id
_entity_poly.type
_entity_poly.pdbx_seq_one_letter_code
_entity_poly.pdbx_strand_id
1 'polypeptide(L)'
;MSRLVQAAATMHTLSLASMEEASRFGVRDTDIDHLLLALTIDPDTGGQILRGMGAGLDTARAAVAAQHAAQLESLGVATGVDEPGRIVFHETSGYEWTDRALAVWTAASSGDRRGDSAAVLRALVDEPSGLVEEILRRLDVDPDALRSRLDDTRVVDPARTDRIDENSFSAKRSIFVPAPIEHVWELLSSASRIPEWDHGVGEVGSAIAPTGPWEARTITVRNGKNVSVKDTYVRQRIFLDRFEDRAFVTWRFTYPDASVDTSRVLAFALEHAAGGIQIQVTLTWEVRGPRRGILHSIRRRVLRPVRRPVAHVLTYFQLTQTESGITRVFR
;
A
#
# COMPACT_ATOMS: atom_id res chain seq x y z
N MET A 1 -12.61 10.90 -7.07
CA MET A 1 -12.09 10.10 -8.20
C MET A 1 -13.27 9.49 -8.96
N SER A 2 -13.12 9.09 -10.22
CA SER A 2 -14.17 8.34 -10.95
C SER A 2 -14.30 6.93 -10.34
N ARG A 3 -15.52 6.37 -10.33
CA ARG A 3 -15.81 5.00 -9.85
C ARG A 3 -14.90 3.95 -10.50
N LEU A 4 -14.65 4.07 -11.80
CA LEU A 4 -13.75 3.16 -12.54
C LEU A 4 -12.30 3.24 -12.04
N VAL A 5 -11.84 4.43 -11.69
CA VAL A 5 -10.47 4.65 -11.19
C VAL A 5 -10.31 4.05 -9.80
N GLN A 6 -11.31 4.20 -8.93
CA GLN A 6 -11.32 3.62 -7.60
C GLN A 6 -11.38 2.08 -7.65
N ALA A 7 -12.23 1.52 -8.51
CA ALA A 7 -12.31 0.08 -8.71
C ALA A 7 -10.99 -0.50 -9.23
N ALA A 8 -10.36 0.14 -10.22
CA ALA A 8 -9.07 -0.29 -10.73
C ALA A 8 -7.95 -0.21 -9.68
N ALA A 9 -7.92 0.84 -8.86
CA ALA A 9 -6.95 0.99 -7.78
C ALA A 9 -7.13 -0.06 -6.67
N THR A 10 -8.38 -0.34 -6.31
CA THR A 10 -8.75 -1.38 -5.35
C THR A 10 -8.33 -2.76 -5.87
N MET A 11 -8.71 -3.09 -7.11
CA MET A 11 -8.35 -4.35 -7.75
C MET A 11 -6.84 -4.55 -7.82
N HIS A 12 -6.09 -3.52 -8.22
CA HIS A 12 -4.63 -3.60 -8.28
C HIS A 12 -4.01 -3.87 -6.90
N THR A 13 -4.43 -3.11 -5.88
CA THR A 13 -3.86 -3.21 -4.52
C THR A 13 -4.16 -4.57 -3.90
N LEU A 14 -5.43 -5.00 -3.95
CA LEU A 14 -5.84 -6.29 -3.42
C LEU A 14 -5.28 -7.45 -4.22
N SER A 15 -5.12 -7.35 -5.55
CA SER A 15 -4.51 -8.42 -6.35
C SER A 15 -3.06 -8.66 -5.95
N LEU A 16 -2.27 -7.60 -5.82
CA LEU A 16 -0.87 -7.72 -5.43
C LEU A 16 -0.77 -8.36 -4.04
N ALA A 17 -1.55 -7.88 -3.06
CA ALA A 17 -1.56 -8.47 -1.72
C ALA A 17 -2.05 -9.92 -1.71
N SER A 18 -3.07 -10.27 -2.51
CA SER A 18 -3.58 -11.64 -2.58
C SER A 18 -2.55 -12.60 -3.16
N MET A 19 -1.84 -12.18 -4.22
CA MET A 19 -0.79 -12.98 -4.84
C MET A 19 0.44 -13.13 -3.92
N GLU A 20 0.75 -12.10 -3.13
CA GLU A 20 1.76 -12.20 -2.07
C GLU A 20 1.37 -13.27 -1.05
N GLU A 21 0.12 -13.29 -0.57
CA GLU A 21 -0.36 -14.33 0.36
C GLU A 21 -0.38 -15.72 -0.29
N ALA A 22 -0.84 -15.86 -1.54
CA ALA A 22 -0.79 -17.11 -2.29
C ALA A 22 0.63 -17.67 -2.39
N SER A 23 1.61 -16.79 -2.60
CA SER A 23 3.02 -17.18 -2.63
C SER A 23 3.52 -17.77 -1.31
N ARG A 24 2.96 -17.37 -0.16
CA ARG A 24 3.33 -17.93 1.17
C ARG A 24 2.84 -19.37 1.33
N PHE A 25 1.70 -19.70 0.74
CA PHE A 25 1.19 -21.07 0.69
C PHE A 25 1.86 -21.91 -0.41
N GLY A 26 2.80 -21.34 -1.16
CA GLY A 26 3.47 -22.03 -2.28
C GLY A 26 2.57 -22.28 -3.48
N VAL A 27 1.36 -21.71 -3.51
CA VAL A 27 0.39 -21.88 -4.59
C VAL A 27 0.53 -20.78 -5.63
N ARG A 28 0.17 -21.10 -6.87
CA ARG A 28 0.16 -20.15 -8.00
C ARG A 28 -1.24 -19.70 -8.38
N ASP A 29 -2.24 -20.47 -8.00
CA ASP A 29 -3.64 -20.10 -8.10
C ASP A 29 -4.01 -19.23 -6.91
N THR A 30 -4.25 -17.95 -7.18
CA THR A 30 -4.71 -16.97 -6.20
C THR A 30 -6.23 -17.07 -6.12
N ASP A 31 -6.75 -17.15 -4.90
CA ASP A 31 -8.14 -17.53 -4.67
C ASP A 31 -8.85 -16.65 -3.61
N ILE A 32 -10.12 -16.93 -3.32
CA ILE A 32 -10.99 -16.10 -2.48
C ILE A 32 -10.54 -15.96 -1.02
N ASP A 33 -9.86 -16.96 -0.48
CA ASP A 33 -9.21 -16.95 0.83
C ASP A 33 -8.00 -16.00 0.85
N HIS A 34 -7.18 -16.02 -0.20
CA HIS A 34 -6.07 -15.08 -0.39
C HIS A 34 -6.58 -13.64 -0.54
N LEU A 35 -7.71 -13.46 -1.22
CA LEU A 35 -8.39 -12.18 -1.31
C LEU A 35 -8.95 -11.70 0.03
N LEU A 36 -9.47 -12.60 0.86
CA LEU A 36 -9.87 -12.29 2.24
C LEU A 36 -8.66 -11.85 3.08
N LEU A 37 -7.52 -12.56 2.98
CA LEU A 37 -6.29 -12.17 3.67
C LEU A 37 -5.82 -10.77 3.21
N ALA A 38 -5.85 -10.49 1.91
CA ALA A 38 -5.52 -9.18 1.37
C ALA A 38 -6.43 -8.06 1.90
N LEU A 39 -7.71 -8.33 2.13
CA LEU A 39 -8.62 -7.34 2.73
C LEU A 39 -8.27 -7.02 4.18
N THR A 40 -7.71 -7.96 4.96
CA THR A 40 -7.33 -7.67 6.36
C THR A 40 -6.22 -6.62 6.48
N ILE A 41 -5.49 -6.35 5.40
CA ILE A 41 -4.41 -5.36 5.31
C ILE A 41 -4.79 -4.16 4.43
N ASP A 42 -6.01 -4.14 3.90
CA ASP A 42 -6.54 -3.03 3.11
C ASP A 42 -6.85 -1.82 4.03
N PRO A 43 -6.36 -0.62 3.71
CA PRO A 43 -6.60 0.58 4.52
C PRO A 43 -8.02 1.14 4.37
N ASP A 44 -8.79 0.69 3.38
CA ASP A 44 -10.13 1.19 3.08
C ASP A 44 -11.21 0.45 3.89
N THR A 45 -12.47 0.84 3.67
CA THR A 45 -13.62 0.45 4.50
C THR A 45 -13.75 -1.06 4.72
N GLY A 46 -13.53 -1.89 3.70
CA GLY A 46 -13.63 -3.34 3.82
C GLY A 46 -12.66 -3.90 4.86
N GLY A 47 -11.37 -3.50 4.78
CA GLY A 47 -10.37 -3.91 5.75
C GLY A 47 -10.60 -3.32 7.14
N GLN A 48 -11.03 -2.06 7.22
CA GLN A 48 -11.37 -1.43 8.51
C GLN A 48 -12.49 -2.16 9.25
N ILE A 49 -13.54 -2.58 8.53
CA ILE A 49 -14.65 -3.35 9.13
C ILE A 49 -14.16 -4.70 9.64
N LEU A 50 -13.40 -5.47 8.84
CA LEU A 50 -12.84 -6.76 9.26
C LEU A 50 -12.02 -6.63 10.54
N ARG A 51 -11.06 -5.70 10.55
CA ARG A 51 -10.21 -5.49 11.72
C ARG A 51 -10.99 -4.96 12.92
N GLY A 52 -11.97 -4.10 12.69
CA GLY A 52 -12.91 -3.63 13.72
C GLY A 52 -13.84 -4.72 14.27
N MET A 53 -13.87 -5.90 13.64
CA MET A 53 -14.54 -7.11 14.11
C MET A 53 -13.55 -8.16 14.66
N GLY A 54 -12.25 -7.85 14.73
CA GLY A 54 -11.22 -8.77 15.25
C GLY A 54 -10.54 -9.65 14.19
N ALA A 55 -10.93 -9.54 12.91
CA ALA A 55 -10.27 -10.22 11.81
C ALA A 55 -9.00 -9.47 11.36
N GLY A 56 -7.94 -9.60 12.15
CA GLY A 56 -6.58 -9.18 11.80
C GLY A 56 -5.89 -10.17 10.86
N LEU A 57 -4.73 -9.77 10.31
CA LEU A 57 -3.99 -10.60 9.34
C LEU A 57 -3.55 -11.94 9.92
N ASP A 58 -2.93 -11.94 11.10
CA ASP A 58 -2.38 -13.17 11.69
C ASP A 58 -3.49 -14.13 12.13
N THR A 59 -4.59 -13.61 12.69
CA THR A 59 -5.74 -14.43 13.04
C THR A 59 -6.41 -15.00 11.78
N ALA A 60 -6.55 -14.19 10.72
CA ALA A 60 -7.08 -14.63 9.43
C ALA A 60 -6.21 -15.71 8.78
N ARG A 61 -4.88 -15.56 8.79
CA ARG A 61 -3.95 -16.60 8.30
C ARG A 61 -4.12 -17.91 9.08
N ALA A 62 -4.19 -17.83 10.40
CA ALA A 62 -4.41 -19.02 11.24
C ALA A 62 -5.77 -19.69 10.93
N ALA A 63 -6.84 -18.90 10.72
CA ALA A 63 -8.16 -19.43 10.37
C ALA A 63 -8.19 -20.08 8.98
N VAL A 64 -7.52 -19.49 7.97
CA VAL A 64 -7.36 -20.08 6.63
C VAL A 64 -6.59 -21.40 6.70
N ALA A 65 -5.45 -21.42 7.40
CA ALA A 65 -4.66 -22.63 7.58
C ALA A 65 -5.45 -23.73 8.28
N ALA A 66 -6.20 -23.40 9.34
CA ALA A 66 -7.06 -24.34 10.05
C ALA A 66 -8.21 -24.87 9.17
N GLN A 67 -8.75 -24.03 8.28
CA GLN A 67 -9.79 -24.44 7.34
C GLN A 67 -9.24 -25.40 6.28
N HIS A 68 -8.06 -25.14 5.73
CA HIS A 68 -7.40 -26.04 4.78
C HIS A 68 -7.04 -27.38 5.42
N ALA A 69 -6.51 -27.37 6.65
CA ALA A 69 -6.23 -28.59 7.40
C ALA A 69 -7.49 -29.42 7.61
N ALA A 70 -8.59 -28.80 8.07
CA ALA A 70 -9.87 -29.50 8.26
C ALA A 70 -10.44 -30.09 6.96
N GLN A 71 -10.26 -29.42 5.82
CA GLN A 71 -10.66 -29.95 4.51
C GLN A 71 -9.83 -31.18 4.13
N LEU A 72 -8.51 -31.14 4.33
CA LEU A 72 -7.63 -32.27 4.03
C LEU A 72 -7.87 -33.46 4.96
N GLU A 73 -8.09 -33.20 6.25
CA GLU A 73 -8.48 -34.22 7.23
C GLU A 73 -9.81 -34.91 6.84
N SER A 74 -10.78 -34.15 6.32
CA SER A 74 -12.05 -34.72 5.84
C SER A 74 -11.87 -35.69 4.66
N LEU A 75 -10.76 -35.55 3.92
CA LEU A 75 -10.35 -36.44 2.83
C LEU A 75 -9.43 -37.58 3.30
N GLY A 76 -9.16 -37.69 4.60
CA GLY A 76 -8.27 -38.70 5.19
C GLY A 76 -6.78 -38.41 4.99
N VAL A 77 -6.42 -37.19 4.60
CA VAL A 77 -5.03 -36.76 4.45
C VAL A 77 -4.56 -36.17 5.78
N ALA A 78 -3.60 -36.84 6.44
CA ALA A 78 -2.94 -36.28 7.60
C ALA A 78 -2.00 -35.15 7.16
N THR A 79 -2.32 -33.91 7.53
CA THR A 79 -1.46 -32.77 7.27
C THR A 79 -0.53 -32.53 8.44
N GLY A 80 0.78 -32.43 8.18
CA GLY A 80 1.66 -31.70 9.08
C GLY A 80 1.26 -30.22 9.09
N VAL A 81 1.55 -29.51 10.18
CA VAL A 81 1.43 -28.05 10.20
C VAL A 81 2.60 -27.50 9.37
N ASP A 82 2.40 -27.35 8.06
CA ASP A 82 3.34 -26.60 7.24
C ASP A 82 3.14 -25.11 7.56
N GLU A 83 4.16 -24.50 8.17
CA GLU A 83 4.14 -23.06 8.43
C GLU A 83 4.14 -22.29 7.10
N PRO A 84 3.28 -21.26 6.93
CA PRO A 84 3.30 -20.42 5.74
C PRO A 84 4.69 -19.84 5.49
N GLY A 85 5.16 -19.98 4.25
CA GLY A 85 6.50 -19.54 3.85
C GLY A 85 6.64 -18.02 3.78
N ARG A 86 7.87 -17.57 3.48
CA ARG A 86 8.12 -16.17 3.12
C ARG A 86 7.40 -15.81 1.81
N ILE A 87 7.09 -14.53 1.63
CA ILE A 87 6.58 -14.03 0.34
C ILE A 87 7.66 -14.21 -0.74
N VAL A 88 7.31 -14.92 -1.82
CA VAL A 88 8.18 -15.17 -3.00
C VAL A 88 7.55 -14.71 -4.31
N PHE A 89 6.42 -14.01 -4.25
CA PHE A 89 5.68 -13.50 -5.41
C PHE A 89 6.58 -12.74 -6.40
N HIS A 90 7.46 -11.86 -5.90
CA HIS A 90 8.36 -11.06 -6.74
C HIS A 90 9.56 -11.84 -7.31
N GLU A 91 9.78 -13.07 -6.83
CA GLU A 91 10.88 -13.96 -7.24
C GLU A 91 10.41 -15.01 -8.26
N THR A 92 9.10 -15.19 -8.40
CA THR A 92 8.48 -16.25 -9.19
C THR A 92 7.43 -15.68 -10.15
N SER A 93 6.90 -16.51 -11.05
CA SER A 93 5.96 -16.07 -12.11
C SER A 93 4.80 -17.04 -12.28
N GLY A 94 3.79 -16.64 -13.05
CA GLY A 94 2.65 -17.51 -13.38
C GLY A 94 1.59 -17.58 -12.28
N TYR A 95 1.36 -16.45 -11.59
CA TYR A 95 0.23 -16.33 -10.67
C TYR A 95 -1.03 -16.03 -11.46
N GLU A 96 -2.05 -16.84 -11.28
CA GLU A 96 -3.34 -16.72 -11.96
C GLU A 96 -4.46 -16.64 -10.94
N TRP A 97 -5.60 -16.09 -11.34
CA TRP A 97 -6.79 -16.06 -10.52
C TRP A 97 -7.66 -17.26 -10.84
N THR A 98 -8.24 -17.89 -9.82
CA THR A 98 -9.29 -18.90 -10.03
C THR A 98 -10.55 -18.26 -10.60
N ASP A 99 -11.36 -19.07 -11.30
CA ASP A 99 -12.66 -18.62 -11.83
C ASP A 99 -13.59 -18.09 -10.74
N ARG A 100 -13.55 -18.69 -9.54
CA ARG A 100 -14.36 -18.23 -8.39
C ARG A 100 -13.89 -16.86 -7.88
N ALA A 101 -12.59 -16.61 -7.81
CA ALA A 101 -12.08 -15.30 -7.43
C ALA A 101 -12.38 -14.23 -8.50
N LEU A 102 -12.30 -14.58 -9.79
CA LEU A 102 -12.73 -13.70 -10.88
C LEU A 102 -14.23 -13.39 -10.83
N ALA A 103 -15.06 -14.35 -10.43
CA ALA A 103 -16.49 -14.14 -10.21
C ALA A 103 -16.75 -13.13 -9.08
N VAL A 104 -15.99 -13.19 -7.99
CA VAL A 104 -16.05 -12.20 -6.90
C VAL A 104 -15.68 -10.79 -7.40
N TRP A 105 -14.60 -10.64 -8.17
CA TRP A 105 -14.21 -9.36 -8.77
C TRP A 105 -15.30 -8.78 -9.67
N THR A 106 -15.91 -9.64 -10.49
CA THR A 106 -17.00 -9.28 -11.38
C THR A 106 -18.23 -8.84 -10.57
N ALA A 107 -18.59 -9.59 -9.53
CA ALA A 107 -19.72 -9.27 -8.66
C ALA A 107 -19.50 -7.99 -7.85
N ALA A 108 -18.27 -7.67 -7.45
CA ALA A 108 -17.93 -6.46 -6.71
C ALA A 108 -18.02 -5.18 -7.57
N SER A 109 -17.85 -5.30 -8.89
CA SER A 109 -17.87 -4.18 -9.85
C SER A 109 -19.21 -4.04 -10.61
N SER A 110 -20.11 -5.01 -10.47
CA SER A 110 -21.41 -5.04 -11.19
C SER A 110 -22.51 -4.19 -10.53
N GLY A 111 -23.50 -3.77 -11.33
CA GLY A 111 -24.69 -3.07 -10.86
C GLY A 111 -24.40 -1.72 -10.21
N ASP A 112 -24.91 -1.50 -8.99
CA ASP A 112 -24.70 -0.26 -8.22
C ASP A 112 -23.41 -0.27 -7.36
N ARG A 113 -22.65 -1.38 -7.36
CA ARG A 113 -21.49 -1.57 -6.48
C ARG A 113 -20.26 -0.80 -6.97
N ARG A 114 -19.62 -0.01 -6.10
CA ARG A 114 -18.54 0.91 -6.47
C ARG A 114 -17.23 0.22 -6.90
N GLY A 115 -17.09 -1.09 -6.67
CA GLY A 115 -15.83 -1.83 -6.87
C GLY A 115 -14.75 -1.46 -5.84
N ASP A 116 -15.16 -0.85 -4.73
CA ASP A 116 -14.30 -0.56 -3.58
C ASP A 116 -14.14 -1.79 -2.67
N SER A 117 -13.28 -1.71 -1.66
CA SER A 117 -12.97 -2.87 -0.81
C SER A 117 -14.18 -3.39 -0.02
N ALA A 118 -15.15 -2.53 0.32
CA ALA A 118 -16.41 -2.94 0.92
C ALA A 118 -17.30 -3.73 -0.06
N ALA A 119 -17.33 -3.35 -1.34
CA ALA A 119 -18.02 -4.12 -2.36
C ALA A 119 -17.37 -5.49 -2.60
N VAL A 120 -16.03 -5.57 -2.56
CA VAL A 120 -15.28 -6.83 -2.66
C VAL A 120 -15.57 -7.74 -1.47
N LEU A 121 -15.51 -7.21 -0.24
CA LEU A 121 -15.82 -7.97 0.96
C LEU A 121 -17.26 -8.51 0.95
N ARG A 122 -18.23 -7.69 0.51
CA ARG A 122 -19.61 -8.15 0.34
C ARG A 122 -19.71 -9.28 -0.68
N ALA A 123 -19.05 -9.16 -1.83
CA ALA A 123 -19.05 -10.19 -2.86
C ALA A 123 -18.38 -11.50 -2.40
N LEU A 124 -17.37 -11.44 -1.51
CA LEU A 124 -16.77 -12.62 -0.88
C LEU A 124 -17.74 -13.31 0.09
N VAL A 125 -18.46 -12.54 0.89
CA VAL A 125 -19.43 -13.07 1.86
C VAL A 125 -20.67 -13.64 1.15
N ASP A 126 -21.00 -13.12 -0.03
CA ASP A 126 -22.09 -13.63 -0.89
C ASP A 126 -21.63 -14.81 -1.77
N GLU A 127 -20.36 -15.24 -1.69
CA GLU A 127 -19.81 -16.31 -2.52
C GLU A 127 -20.42 -17.68 -2.14
N PRO A 128 -20.88 -18.49 -3.11
CA PRO A 128 -21.76 -19.63 -2.85
C PRO A 128 -21.06 -20.87 -2.25
N SER A 129 -19.73 -20.97 -2.26
CA SER A 129 -19.04 -22.14 -1.72
C SER A 129 -19.11 -22.25 -0.20
N GLY A 130 -19.43 -21.16 0.50
CA GLY A 130 -19.45 -21.09 1.96
C GLY A 130 -18.07 -21.06 2.61
N LEU A 131 -16.98 -21.13 1.84
CA LEU A 131 -15.61 -21.13 2.36
C LEU A 131 -15.31 -19.89 3.20
N VAL A 132 -15.67 -18.71 2.69
CA VAL A 132 -15.44 -17.44 3.38
C VAL A 132 -16.26 -17.37 4.68
N GLU A 133 -17.51 -17.82 4.67
CA GLU A 133 -18.33 -17.84 5.88
C GLU A 133 -17.74 -18.74 6.96
N GLU A 134 -17.23 -19.93 6.59
CA GLU A 134 -16.56 -20.83 7.52
C GLU A 134 -15.28 -20.22 8.10
N ILE A 135 -14.48 -19.54 7.28
CA ILE A 135 -13.29 -18.82 7.75
C ILE A 135 -13.68 -17.69 8.72
N LEU A 136 -14.73 -16.92 8.40
CA LEU A 136 -15.21 -15.84 9.27
C LEU A 136 -15.72 -16.39 10.62
N ARG A 137 -16.47 -17.50 10.63
CA ARG A 137 -16.91 -18.16 11.86
C ARG A 137 -15.73 -18.62 12.73
N ARG A 138 -14.66 -19.13 12.11
CA ARG A 138 -13.40 -19.47 12.82
C ARG A 138 -12.69 -18.26 13.40
N LEU A 139 -12.93 -17.07 12.85
CA LEU A 139 -12.43 -15.79 13.37
C LEU A 139 -13.32 -15.17 14.44
N ASP A 140 -14.39 -15.87 14.86
CA ASP A 140 -15.44 -15.32 15.73
C ASP A 140 -16.14 -14.09 15.12
N VAL A 141 -16.16 -14.01 13.78
CA VAL A 141 -16.86 -12.99 13.01
C VAL A 141 -18.14 -13.58 12.44
N ASP A 142 -19.28 -13.13 12.96
CA ASP A 142 -20.60 -13.49 12.42
C ASP A 142 -20.79 -12.86 11.01
N PRO A 143 -20.96 -13.67 9.95
CA PRO A 143 -21.19 -13.18 8.60
C PRO A 143 -22.41 -12.25 8.47
N ASP A 144 -23.47 -12.46 9.25
CA ASP A 144 -24.68 -11.63 9.18
C ASP A 144 -24.49 -10.27 9.87
N ALA A 145 -23.74 -10.26 10.97
CA ALA A 145 -23.29 -9.02 11.60
C ALA A 145 -22.35 -8.22 10.67
N LEU A 146 -21.48 -8.92 9.94
CA LEU A 146 -20.60 -8.30 8.94
C LEU A 146 -21.39 -7.68 7.79
N ARG A 147 -22.37 -8.41 7.23
CA ARG A 147 -23.30 -7.87 6.20
C ARG A 147 -24.00 -6.61 6.68
N SER A 148 -24.54 -6.64 7.90
CA SER A 148 -25.23 -5.50 8.51
C SER A 148 -24.32 -4.27 8.61
N ARG A 149 -23.07 -4.44 9.09
CA ARG A 149 -22.11 -3.32 9.15
C ARG A 149 -21.72 -2.76 7.78
N LEU A 150 -21.62 -3.61 6.76
CA LEU A 150 -21.35 -3.19 5.39
C LEU A 150 -22.52 -2.40 4.79
N ASP A 151 -23.75 -2.68 5.20
CA ASP A 151 -24.93 -1.95 4.78
C ASP A 151 -25.03 -0.58 5.47
N ASP A 152 -24.70 -0.51 6.75
CA ASP A 152 -24.66 0.75 7.52
C ASP A 152 -23.62 1.75 6.95
N THR A 153 -22.45 1.27 6.53
CA THR A 153 -21.40 2.12 5.97
C THR A 153 -21.76 2.71 4.60
N ARG A 154 -22.67 2.09 3.85
CA ARG A 154 -23.20 2.67 2.60
C ARG A 154 -23.94 3.99 2.84
N VAL A 155 -24.46 4.21 4.05
CA VAL A 155 -25.22 5.40 4.43
C VAL A 155 -24.31 6.60 4.75
N VAL A 156 -23.04 6.36 5.11
CA VAL A 156 -22.09 7.38 5.54
C VAL A 156 -21.02 7.62 4.46
N ASP A 157 -21.28 8.53 3.52
CA ASP A 157 -20.29 8.93 2.50
C ASP A 157 -19.30 9.95 3.11
N PRO A 158 -17.98 9.72 3.13
CA PRO A 158 -17.04 10.70 3.65
C PRO A 158 -16.75 11.81 2.64
N ALA A 159 -16.69 13.03 3.19
CA ALA A 159 -16.53 14.29 2.48
C ALA A 159 -15.15 14.48 1.81
N ARG A 160 -15.21 15.08 0.61
CA ARG A 160 -14.33 16.11 0.02
C ARG A 160 -12.80 16.03 0.25
N THR A 161 -12.08 15.78 -0.84
CA THR A 161 -10.61 15.92 -0.92
C THR A 161 -10.16 17.38 -0.90
N ASP A 162 -9.06 17.66 -0.19
CA ASP A 162 -8.42 18.97 -0.03
C ASP A 162 -7.96 19.63 -1.35
N ARG A 163 -7.87 20.97 -1.32
CA ARG A 163 -7.44 21.82 -2.46
C ARG A 163 -5.98 21.55 -2.82
N ILE A 164 -5.75 21.20 -4.09
CA ILE A 164 -4.42 21.03 -4.70
C ILE A 164 -3.77 22.41 -4.90
N ASP A 165 -2.56 22.61 -4.37
CA ASP A 165 -1.74 23.81 -4.63
C ASP A 165 -1.20 23.80 -6.07
N GLU A 166 -1.27 24.94 -6.77
CA GLU A 166 -1.08 25.04 -8.23
C GLU A 166 0.38 24.86 -8.70
N ASN A 167 1.35 24.97 -7.77
CA ASN A 167 2.79 24.94 -8.04
C ASN A 167 3.54 23.70 -7.53
N SER A 168 2.87 22.80 -6.83
CA SER A 168 3.43 21.54 -6.32
C SER A 168 2.70 20.33 -6.92
N PHE A 169 3.40 19.23 -7.16
CA PHE A 169 2.76 17.96 -7.50
C PHE A 169 2.66 17.12 -6.24
N SER A 170 1.47 17.03 -5.67
CA SER A 170 1.21 16.25 -4.46
C SER A 170 0.31 15.05 -4.75
N ALA A 171 0.60 13.91 -4.10
CA ALA A 171 -0.26 12.75 -4.05
C ALA A 171 -0.33 12.24 -2.60
N LYS A 172 -1.48 11.69 -2.23
CA LYS A 172 -1.75 11.14 -0.90
C LYS A 172 -2.28 9.71 -1.00
N ARG A 173 -1.93 8.85 -0.05
CA ARG A 173 -2.51 7.49 0.10
C ARG A 173 -2.52 7.07 1.56
N SER A 174 -3.51 6.25 1.88
CA SER A 174 -3.61 5.55 3.15
C SER A 174 -2.88 4.21 3.05
N ILE A 175 -2.19 3.81 4.10
CA ILE A 175 -1.56 2.49 4.25
C ILE A 175 -2.00 1.95 5.60
N PHE A 176 -2.28 0.66 5.69
CA PHE A 176 -2.48 0.00 6.96
C PHE A 176 -1.31 -0.94 7.26
N VAL A 177 -0.83 -0.89 8.50
CA VAL A 177 0.27 -1.71 8.99
C VAL A 177 -0.18 -2.48 10.23
N PRO A 178 -0.17 -3.83 10.20
CA PRO A 178 -0.58 -4.67 11.34
C PRO A 178 0.55 -4.77 12.39
N ALA A 179 1.05 -3.64 12.87
CA ALA A 179 2.12 -3.59 13.87
C ALA A 179 1.86 -2.49 14.92
N PRO A 180 2.44 -2.61 16.13
CA PRO A 180 2.38 -1.56 17.14
C PRO A 180 3.01 -0.24 16.65
N ILE A 181 2.53 0.88 17.19
CA ILE A 181 3.01 2.21 16.80
C ILE A 181 4.51 2.39 17.05
N GLU A 182 5.06 1.72 18.06
CA GLU A 182 6.48 1.76 18.40
C GLU A 182 7.34 1.27 17.23
N HIS A 183 7.00 0.12 16.63
CA HIS A 183 7.77 -0.46 15.53
C HIS A 183 7.59 0.33 14.23
N VAL A 184 6.36 0.81 13.96
CA VAL A 184 6.07 1.67 12.80
C VAL A 184 6.81 2.99 12.91
N TRP A 185 6.81 3.60 14.09
CA TRP A 185 7.52 4.83 14.36
C TRP A 185 9.03 4.66 14.23
N GLU A 186 9.60 3.58 14.76
CA GLU A 186 11.02 3.28 14.62
C GLU A 186 11.45 3.16 13.15
N LEU A 187 10.64 2.51 12.31
CA LEU A 187 10.89 2.41 10.86
C LEU A 187 10.86 3.78 10.17
N LEU A 188 9.83 4.59 10.45
CA LEU A 188 9.58 5.84 9.72
C LEU A 188 10.38 7.03 10.23
N SER A 189 10.84 7.00 11.48
CA SER A 189 11.53 8.11 12.13
C SER A 189 13.06 8.02 12.06
N SER A 190 13.60 6.85 11.69
CA SER A 190 15.04 6.63 11.60
C SER A 190 15.58 6.87 10.18
N ALA A 191 16.54 7.79 10.06
CA ALA A 191 17.19 8.10 8.79
C ALA A 191 17.94 6.88 8.20
N SER A 192 18.52 6.02 9.05
CA SER A 192 19.24 4.82 8.61
C SER A 192 18.32 3.73 8.06
N ARG A 193 17.02 3.78 8.40
CA ARG A 193 16.00 2.81 7.93
C ARG A 193 15.26 3.26 6.68
N ILE A 194 15.53 4.48 6.17
CA ILE A 194 14.95 4.98 4.91
C ILE A 194 15.12 3.99 3.74
N PRO A 195 16.27 3.32 3.53
CA PRO A 195 16.42 2.34 2.46
C PRO A 195 15.47 1.14 2.55
N GLU A 196 14.91 0.83 3.73
CA GLU A 196 13.96 -0.27 3.91
C GLU A 196 12.60 0.05 3.26
N TRP A 197 12.20 1.32 3.22
CA TRP A 197 10.89 1.74 2.72
C TRP A 197 10.93 2.64 1.48
N ASP A 198 12.02 3.36 1.22
CA ASP A 198 12.19 4.17 0.01
C ASP A 198 13.10 3.48 -0.99
N HIS A 199 12.50 2.84 -1.98
CA HIS A 199 13.26 2.13 -3.02
C HIS A 199 14.09 3.03 -3.95
N GLY A 200 14.01 4.36 -3.81
CA GLY A 200 14.91 5.31 -4.48
C GLY A 200 16.19 5.55 -3.70
N VAL A 201 16.29 5.14 -2.44
CA VAL A 201 17.46 5.34 -1.57
C VAL A 201 18.15 4.00 -1.37
N GLY A 202 19.43 3.92 -1.76
CA GLY A 202 20.24 2.71 -1.58
C GLY A 202 20.98 2.70 -0.24
N GLU A 203 21.58 3.83 0.13
CA GLU A 203 22.35 3.96 1.35
C GLU A 203 22.19 5.38 1.92
N VAL A 204 22.10 5.47 3.24
CA VAL A 204 22.19 6.74 3.98
C VAL A 204 23.48 6.70 4.78
N GLY A 205 24.36 7.68 4.55
CA GLY A 205 25.60 7.87 5.29
C GLY A 205 25.32 8.09 6.79
N SER A 206 26.38 8.01 7.60
CA SER A 206 26.27 8.02 9.06
C SER A 206 25.36 9.14 9.58
N ALA A 207 24.27 8.74 10.25
CA ALA A 207 23.24 9.63 10.72
C ALA A 207 23.62 10.32 12.05
N ILE A 208 24.64 11.19 12.00
CA ILE A 208 25.23 11.80 13.21
C ILE A 208 24.39 12.99 13.72
N ALA A 209 23.84 13.79 12.82
CA ALA A 209 22.97 14.92 13.18
C ALA A 209 21.52 14.46 13.35
N PRO A 210 20.75 14.99 14.31
CA PRO A 210 19.37 14.56 14.56
C PRO A 210 18.37 14.97 13.47
N THR A 211 18.65 16.02 12.70
CA THR A 211 17.73 16.55 11.67
C THR A 211 18.32 16.60 10.25
N GLY A 212 19.53 16.06 10.07
CA GLY A 212 20.30 16.16 8.83
C GLY A 212 21.06 17.49 8.66
N PRO A 213 21.65 17.75 7.48
CA PRO A 213 21.58 16.90 6.29
C PRO A 213 22.34 15.59 6.45
N TRP A 214 21.71 14.49 6.04
CA TRP A 214 22.39 13.22 5.82
C TRP A 214 22.66 13.02 4.34
N GLU A 215 23.87 12.61 4.00
CA GLU A 215 24.19 12.25 2.62
C GLU A 215 23.61 10.86 2.31
N ALA A 216 22.93 10.74 1.18
CA ALA A 216 22.39 9.48 0.73
C ALA A 216 22.70 9.25 -0.75
N ARG A 217 22.69 7.98 -1.16
CA ARG A 217 22.92 7.58 -2.54
C ARG A 217 21.68 6.89 -3.09
N THR A 218 21.32 7.26 -4.31
CA THR A 218 20.26 6.56 -5.06
C THR A 218 20.70 5.13 -5.36
N ILE A 219 19.77 4.19 -5.29
CA ILE A 219 20.05 2.81 -5.69
C ILE A 219 20.40 2.77 -7.19
N THR A 220 21.56 2.19 -7.52
CA THR A 220 22.03 2.00 -8.91
C THR A 220 22.01 0.54 -9.35
N VAL A 221 21.78 -0.39 -8.41
CA VAL A 221 21.66 -1.83 -8.67
C VAL A 221 20.45 -2.38 -7.93
N ARG A 222 19.52 -3.00 -8.65
CA ARG A 222 18.32 -3.65 -8.08
C ARG A 222 18.25 -5.09 -8.56
N ASN A 223 18.18 -6.05 -7.64
CA ASN A 223 18.12 -7.50 -7.94
C ASN A 223 19.23 -7.93 -8.91
N GLY A 224 20.46 -7.43 -8.71
CA GLY A 224 21.62 -7.70 -9.56
C GLY A 224 21.63 -6.99 -10.93
N LYS A 225 20.60 -6.20 -11.27
CA LYS A 225 20.52 -5.44 -12.52
C LYS A 225 20.82 -3.97 -12.29
N ASN A 226 21.59 -3.37 -13.20
CA ASN A 226 21.88 -1.94 -13.17
C ASN A 226 20.61 -1.14 -13.47
N VAL A 227 20.33 -0.16 -12.62
CA VAL A 227 19.26 0.83 -12.80
C VAL A 227 19.91 2.10 -13.32
N SER A 228 19.45 2.57 -14.48
CA SER A 228 19.94 3.82 -15.06
C SER A 228 19.42 5.00 -14.24
N VAL A 229 20.34 5.67 -13.54
CA VAL A 229 20.08 6.90 -12.78
C VAL A 229 20.96 7.99 -13.40
N LYS A 230 20.38 9.17 -13.63
CA LYS A 230 21.16 10.33 -14.08
C LYS A 230 22.13 10.76 -12.98
N ASP A 231 23.37 11.05 -13.33
CA ASP A 231 24.43 11.44 -12.38
C ASP A 231 24.00 12.55 -11.42
N THR A 232 23.22 13.53 -11.90
CA THR A 232 22.69 14.65 -11.11
C THR A 232 21.74 14.24 -9.98
N TYR A 233 21.22 13.02 -10.01
CA TYR A 233 20.30 12.46 -9.02
C TYR A 233 20.94 11.30 -8.22
N VAL A 234 22.21 10.95 -8.46
CA VAL A 234 22.87 9.86 -7.73
C VAL A 234 23.10 10.25 -6.28
N ARG A 235 23.54 11.48 -6.03
CA ARG A 235 23.72 12.02 -4.68
C ARG A 235 22.44 12.72 -4.22
N GLN A 236 22.01 12.42 -3.01
CA GLN A 236 20.87 13.03 -2.34
C GLN A 236 21.29 13.58 -0.98
N ARG A 237 20.56 14.59 -0.50
CA ARG A 237 20.62 15.04 0.90
C ARG A 237 19.26 14.88 1.53
N ILE A 238 19.23 14.27 2.70
CA ILE A 238 18.00 13.99 3.45
C ILE A 238 17.96 14.92 4.67
N PHE A 239 16.79 15.51 4.91
CA PHE A 239 16.51 16.35 6.07
C PHE A 239 15.25 15.85 6.75
N LEU A 240 15.21 16.01 8.06
CA LEU A 240 14.01 15.81 8.88
C LEU A 240 13.40 17.18 9.15
N ASP A 241 12.34 17.51 8.42
CA ASP A 241 11.70 18.84 8.49
C ASP A 241 10.77 18.98 9.69
N ARG A 242 10.05 17.90 10.03
CA ARG A 242 9.09 17.87 11.12
C ARG A 242 9.12 16.51 11.79
N PHE A 243 9.08 16.52 13.12
CA PHE A 243 9.12 15.34 13.96
C PHE A 243 8.20 15.59 15.16
N GLU A 244 7.11 14.83 15.23
CA GLU A 244 6.16 14.82 16.33
C GLU A 244 6.03 13.38 16.77
N ASP A 245 6.51 13.09 17.99
CA ASP A 245 6.67 11.73 18.49
C ASP A 245 5.39 10.90 18.28
N ARG A 246 5.54 9.79 17.53
CA ARG A 246 4.49 8.81 17.23
C ARG A 246 3.24 9.39 16.56
N ALA A 247 3.29 10.60 16.02
CA ALA A 247 2.15 11.24 15.39
C ALA A 247 2.45 11.66 13.96
N PHE A 248 3.62 12.28 13.73
CA PHE A 248 3.92 12.89 12.45
C PHE A 248 5.41 12.97 12.16
N VAL A 249 5.83 12.59 10.95
CA VAL A 249 7.22 12.77 10.50
C VAL A 249 7.25 13.28 9.06
N THR A 250 8.16 14.22 8.77
CA THR A 250 8.38 14.73 7.41
C THR A 250 9.84 14.68 7.02
N TRP A 251 10.09 14.00 5.91
CA TRP A 251 11.39 13.87 5.27
C TRP A 251 11.46 14.70 4.01
N ARG A 252 12.55 15.46 3.85
CA ARG A 252 12.86 16.20 2.64
C ARG A 252 14.12 15.66 2.00
N PHE A 253 14.04 15.38 0.72
CA PHE A 253 15.15 14.93 -0.12
C PHE A 253 15.48 16.02 -1.12
N THR A 254 16.74 16.40 -1.21
CA THR A 254 17.24 17.36 -2.19
C THR A 254 18.38 16.75 -3.01
N TYR A 255 18.55 17.24 -4.23
CA TYR A 255 19.52 16.72 -5.19
C TYR A 255 20.56 17.82 -5.48
N PRO A 256 21.69 17.86 -4.75
CA PRO A 256 22.65 18.97 -4.82
C PRO A 256 23.29 19.14 -6.20
N ASP A 257 23.31 18.08 -7.01
CA ASP A 257 23.93 18.08 -8.34
C ASP A 257 22.92 18.36 -9.47
N ALA A 258 21.64 18.56 -9.13
CA ALA A 258 20.62 18.92 -10.10
C ALA A 258 20.71 20.40 -10.49
N SER A 259 20.53 20.70 -11.78
CA SER A 259 20.53 22.07 -12.31
C SER A 259 19.28 22.88 -11.94
N VAL A 260 18.28 22.22 -11.34
CA VAL A 260 17.04 22.82 -10.85
C VAL A 260 16.86 22.41 -9.40
N ASP A 261 16.61 23.38 -8.53
CA ASP A 261 16.29 23.15 -7.12
C ASP A 261 14.97 22.37 -7.03
N THR A 262 15.12 21.06 -6.85
CA THR A 262 14.03 20.09 -6.81
C THR A 262 14.10 19.39 -5.47
N SER A 263 13.05 19.55 -4.68
CA SER A 263 12.86 18.84 -3.42
C SER A 263 11.72 17.85 -3.53
N ARG A 264 11.94 16.67 -2.95
CA ARG A 264 10.91 15.67 -2.71
C ARG A 264 10.61 15.67 -1.22
N VAL A 265 9.36 15.89 -0.86
CA VAL A 265 8.89 15.92 0.53
C VAL A 265 7.95 14.75 0.76
N LEU A 266 8.25 13.91 1.75
CA LEU A 266 7.41 12.81 2.21
C LEU A 266 6.95 13.12 3.63
N ALA A 267 5.64 13.20 3.82
CA ALA A 267 5.02 13.39 5.12
C ALA A 267 4.21 12.15 5.49
N PHE A 268 4.37 11.68 6.72
CA PHE A 268 3.69 10.54 7.30
C PHE A 268 2.90 11.02 8.52
N ALA A 269 1.59 10.86 8.50
CA ALA A 269 0.75 11.00 9.69
C ALA A 269 0.30 9.62 10.14
N LEU A 270 0.45 9.32 11.43
CA LEU A 270 0.14 8.02 12.02
C LEU A 270 -1.12 8.15 12.90
N GLU A 271 -2.06 7.24 12.71
CA GLU A 271 -3.29 7.15 13.48
C GLU A 271 -3.51 5.71 13.95
N HIS A 272 -3.97 5.54 15.19
CA HIS A 272 -4.33 4.22 15.70
C HIS A 272 -5.55 3.68 14.94
N ALA A 273 -5.47 2.43 14.52
CA ALA A 273 -6.56 1.72 13.87
C ALA A 273 -6.77 0.36 14.54
N ALA A 274 -7.95 -0.23 14.32
CA ALA A 274 -8.20 -1.59 14.80
C ALA A 274 -7.14 -2.54 14.22
N GLY A 275 -6.44 -3.27 15.08
CA GLY A 275 -5.40 -4.23 14.70
C GLY A 275 -4.07 -3.65 14.24
N GLY A 276 -3.83 -2.33 14.34
CA GLY A 276 -2.55 -1.75 13.90
C GLY A 276 -2.56 -0.22 13.74
N ILE A 277 -1.80 0.27 12.75
CA ILE A 277 -1.63 1.70 12.48
C ILE A 277 -2.07 2.04 11.05
N GLN A 278 -2.87 3.09 10.94
CA GLN A 278 -3.19 3.75 9.68
C GLN A 278 -2.16 4.84 9.44
N ILE A 279 -1.51 4.81 8.28
CA ILE A 279 -0.52 5.81 7.87
C ILE A 279 -1.08 6.59 6.69
N GLN A 280 -1.17 7.90 6.83
CA GLN A 280 -1.43 8.81 5.73
C GLN A 280 -0.10 9.31 5.17
N VAL A 281 0.24 8.87 3.96
CA VAL A 281 1.47 9.29 3.28
C VAL A 281 1.13 10.37 2.27
N THR A 282 1.81 11.50 2.36
CA THR A 282 1.73 12.58 1.37
C THR A 282 3.10 12.78 0.74
N LEU A 283 3.19 12.61 -0.58
CA LEU A 283 4.39 12.89 -1.37
C LEU A 283 4.17 14.16 -2.17
N THR A 284 5.07 15.12 -1.98
CA THR A 284 5.04 16.40 -2.68
C THR A 284 6.37 16.62 -3.39
N TRP A 285 6.31 16.83 -4.70
CA TRP A 285 7.44 17.33 -5.48
C TRP A 285 7.36 18.86 -5.59
N GLU A 286 8.37 19.51 -5.03
CA GLU A 286 8.55 20.95 -5.08
C GLU A 286 9.64 21.27 -6.12
N VAL A 287 9.29 22.04 -7.15
CA VAL A 287 10.25 22.46 -8.18
C VAL A 287 10.38 23.97 -8.12
N ARG A 288 11.50 24.47 -7.60
CA ARG A 288 11.85 25.89 -7.64
C ARG A 288 12.65 26.17 -8.90
N GLY A 289 11.94 26.57 -9.95
CA GLY A 289 12.57 27.01 -11.20
C GLY A 289 13.37 28.31 -11.00
N PRO A 290 14.45 28.54 -11.76
CA PRO A 290 15.18 29.80 -11.70
C PRO A 290 14.27 30.98 -12.08
N ARG A 291 14.41 32.12 -11.38
CA ARG A 291 13.73 33.39 -11.70
C ARG A 291 14.21 33.95 -13.05
N ARG A 292 13.76 33.46 -14.22
CA ARG A 292 14.15 34.02 -15.53
C ARG A 292 13.10 33.92 -16.65
N GLY A 293 12.79 35.08 -17.26
CA GLY A 293 12.47 35.30 -18.68
C GLY A 293 11.05 35.02 -19.21
N ILE A 294 10.42 36.03 -19.84
CA ILE A 294 9.07 36.00 -20.45
C ILE A 294 8.89 34.86 -21.47
N LEU A 295 9.90 34.57 -22.29
CA LEU A 295 9.87 33.50 -23.32
C LEU A 295 9.68 32.07 -22.74
N HIS A 296 10.08 31.83 -21.49
CA HIS A 296 9.93 30.50 -20.86
C HIS A 296 8.49 30.23 -20.39
N SER A 297 7.74 31.29 -20.05
CA SER A 297 6.33 31.21 -19.63
C SER A 297 5.41 30.70 -20.74
N ILE A 298 5.70 31.05 -21.99
CA ILE A 298 4.93 30.65 -23.17
C ILE A 298 5.11 29.15 -23.43
N ARG A 299 6.36 28.64 -23.40
CA ARG A 299 6.66 27.19 -23.50
C ARG A 299 6.04 26.39 -22.35
N ARG A 300 6.01 26.94 -21.13
CA ARG A 300 5.39 26.28 -19.96
C ARG A 300 3.87 26.20 -20.09
N ARG A 301 3.22 27.14 -20.78
CA ARG A 301 1.76 27.12 -21.05
C ARG A 301 1.38 26.03 -22.05
N VAL A 302 2.17 25.83 -23.09
CA VAL A 302 1.89 24.87 -24.17
C VAL A 302 2.21 23.42 -23.78
N LEU A 303 3.25 23.17 -22.97
CA LEU A 303 3.65 21.82 -22.52
C LEU A 303 3.05 21.41 -21.15
N ARG A 304 2.35 22.31 -20.44
CA ARG A 304 1.67 22.03 -19.17
C ARG A 304 0.66 20.87 -19.24
N PRO A 305 -0.22 20.76 -20.26
CA PRO A 305 -1.30 19.77 -20.24
C PRO A 305 -0.81 18.32 -20.35
N VAL A 306 0.38 18.08 -20.94
CA VAL A 306 0.95 16.72 -21.09
C VAL A 306 1.90 16.36 -19.93
N ARG A 307 2.67 17.33 -19.41
CA ARG A 307 3.64 17.06 -18.33
C ARG A 307 2.98 16.81 -16.97
N ARG A 308 1.82 17.43 -16.71
CA ARG A 308 1.09 17.26 -15.45
C ARG A 308 0.59 15.82 -15.24
N PRO A 309 -0.16 15.19 -16.17
CA PRO A 309 -0.66 13.83 -15.95
C PRO A 309 0.49 12.82 -15.79
N VAL A 310 1.57 12.96 -16.55
CA VAL A 310 2.76 12.10 -16.40
C VAL A 310 3.40 12.27 -15.02
N ALA A 311 3.54 13.50 -14.52
CA ALA A 311 4.06 13.75 -13.18
C ALA A 311 3.16 13.11 -12.11
N HIS A 312 1.84 13.24 -12.22
CA HIS A 312 0.91 12.58 -11.29
C HIS A 312 1.04 11.06 -11.30
N VAL A 313 1.17 10.45 -12.48
CA VAL A 313 1.36 8.99 -12.61
C VAL A 313 2.68 8.55 -11.98
N LEU A 314 3.78 9.28 -12.21
CA LEU A 314 5.07 8.97 -11.59
C LEU A 314 5.04 9.13 -10.07
N THR A 315 4.44 10.20 -9.56
CA THR A 315 4.25 10.41 -8.11
C THR A 315 3.41 9.28 -7.50
N TYR A 316 2.35 8.83 -8.20
CA TYR A 316 1.55 7.70 -7.76
C TYR A 316 2.35 6.40 -7.68
N PHE A 317 3.11 6.06 -8.74
CA PHE A 317 3.97 4.86 -8.75
C PHE A 317 4.99 4.88 -7.62
N GLN A 318 5.59 6.04 -7.36
CA GLN A 318 6.56 6.19 -6.29
C GLN A 318 5.93 5.99 -4.90
N LEU A 319 4.70 6.46 -4.72
CA LEU A 319 3.97 6.27 -3.47
C LEU A 319 3.59 4.80 -3.27
N THR A 320 3.17 4.10 -4.33
CA THR A 320 2.93 2.64 -4.30
C THR A 320 4.21 1.86 -3.95
N GLN A 321 5.37 2.28 -4.45
CA GLN A 321 6.65 1.68 -4.05
C GLN A 321 6.94 1.91 -2.57
N THR A 322 6.71 3.14 -2.08
CA THR A 322 6.91 3.47 -0.66
C THR A 322 6.00 2.61 0.23
N GLU A 323 4.73 2.47 -0.15
CA GLU A 323 3.78 1.58 0.52
C GLU A 323 4.24 0.11 0.53
N SER A 324 4.67 -0.41 -0.62
CA SER A 324 5.19 -1.78 -0.72
C SER A 324 6.40 -1.99 0.19
N GLY A 325 7.34 -1.02 0.24
CA GLY A 325 8.48 -1.05 1.14
C GLY A 325 8.08 -1.08 2.62
N ILE A 326 7.19 -0.18 3.05
CA ILE A 326 6.69 -0.14 4.44
C ILE A 326 5.99 -1.44 4.81
N THR A 327 5.02 -1.87 3.99
CA THR A 327 4.19 -3.04 4.29
C THR A 327 5.01 -4.33 4.33
N ARG A 328 6.05 -4.46 3.50
CA ARG A 328 6.95 -5.61 3.50
C ARG A 328 7.72 -5.80 4.81
N VAL A 329 8.05 -4.72 5.53
CA VAL A 329 8.77 -4.82 6.82
C VAL A 329 7.91 -5.48 7.90
N PHE A 330 6.59 -5.38 7.80
CA PHE A 330 5.64 -5.82 8.83
C PHE A 330 4.75 -7.00 8.39
N ARG A 331 5.07 -7.64 7.26
CA ARG A 331 4.35 -8.79 6.72
C ARG A 331 5.24 -10.00 6.69
#